data_AF-A0A8J4ALB1-F1
#
_entry.id   AF-A0A8J4ALB1-F1
#
_cell.length_a   1.000
_cell.length_b   1.000
_cell.length_c   1.000
_cell.angle_alpha   90.00
_cell.angle_beta   90.00
_cell.angle_gamma   90.00
#
_symmetry.space_group_name_H-M   'P 1'
#
loop_
_entity.id
_entity.type
_entity.pdbx_description
1 polymer ?
#
loop_
_entity_poly.entity_id
_entity_poly.type
_entity_poly.pdbx_seq_one_letter_code
_entity_poly.pdbx_strand_id
1 'polypeptide(L)'
;MSRPRWYFSLRSPYSWLAYRDLLDRHPEVLGEVEWIPFWEPDEDFTRLLAETDDELPYVPMSRAKSLYILQDVRRLAAERALRPAWPVDRAPHWEVAHLAYLVAAERDAGPAFVDEAYRARWERGDDLSDPGTVAALGDRIGVDGALLAGAVHDRRIRRRGLDCLRSACADGVFGVPYFVTGHDRYWGVDRVRPFVAALHPSTPAKPETSPEPATRPEQGTRPDPDTKPEPDTGAAVLVAAAAGPDAGHAGGCG
;
A
#
# COMPACT_ATOMS: atom_id res chain seq x y z
N MET A 1 -1.74 -12.06 -24.39
CA MET A 1 -2.16 -11.37 -23.16
C MET A 1 -1.07 -10.38 -22.81
N SER A 2 -1.42 -9.17 -22.36
CA SER A 2 -0.42 -8.22 -21.86
C SER A 2 0.30 -8.82 -20.64
N ARG A 3 1.59 -8.51 -20.49
CA ARG A 3 2.34 -8.91 -19.30
C ARG A 3 1.67 -8.30 -18.05
N PRO A 4 1.52 -9.06 -16.95
CA PRO A 4 1.01 -8.49 -15.71
C PRO A 4 1.90 -7.34 -15.24
N ARG A 5 1.31 -6.31 -14.62
CA ARG A 5 2.00 -5.09 -14.20
C ARG A 5 1.94 -4.90 -12.71
N TRP A 6 3.02 -4.37 -12.14
CA TRP A 6 3.10 -3.87 -10.78
C TRP A 6 3.54 -2.41 -10.80
N TYR A 7 2.64 -1.53 -10.40
CA TYR A 7 2.92 -0.13 -10.15
C TYR A 7 3.36 0.06 -8.70
N PHE A 8 4.52 0.69 -8.51
CA PHE A 8 5.14 0.90 -7.22
C PHE A 8 5.68 2.32 -7.08
N SER A 9 5.82 2.80 -5.84
CA SER A 9 6.55 4.04 -5.56
C SER A 9 7.57 3.82 -4.46
N LEU A 10 8.78 4.35 -4.66
CA LEU A 10 9.82 4.37 -3.63
C LEU A 10 9.42 5.23 -2.42
N ARG A 11 8.46 6.16 -2.61
CA ARG A 11 7.82 6.96 -1.55
C ARG A 11 6.79 6.18 -0.74
N SER A 12 6.24 5.08 -1.25
CA SER A 12 5.10 4.41 -0.63
C SER A 12 5.58 3.31 0.33
N PRO A 13 5.29 3.41 1.65
CA PRO A 13 5.63 2.36 2.59
C PRO A 13 4.87 1.08 2.30
N TYR A 14 3.65 1.16 1.77
CA TYR A 14 2.90 -0.02 1.35
C TYR A 14 3.51 -0.68 0.11
N SER A 15 4.16 0.08 -0.79
CA SER A 15 4.87 -0.51 -1.93
C SER A 15 6.13 -1.25 -1.48
N TRP A 16 6.84 -0.72 -0.48
CA TRP A 16 7.92 -1.44 0.19
C TRP A 16 7.45 -2.74 0.86
N LEU A 17 6.36 -2.70 1.63
CA LEU A 17 5.81 -3.89 2.27
C LEU A 17 5.35 -4.94 1.24
N ALA A 18 4.72 -4.51 0.14
CA ALA A 18 4.35 -5.41 -0.95
C ALA A 18 5.57 -6.00 -1.67
N TYR A 19 6.62 -5.20 -1.87
CA TYR A 19 7.90 -5.70 -2.39
C TYR A 19 8.49 -6.78 -1.47
N ARG A 20 8.52 -6.55 -0.15
CA ARG A 20 8.99 -7.54 0.83
C ARG A 20 8.15 -8.81 0.79
N ASP A 21 6.83 -8.67 0.68
CA ASP A 21 5.91 -9.80 0.56
C ASP A 21 6.18 -10.64 -0.70
N LEU A 22 6.41 -9.99 -1.84
CA LEU A 22 6.75 -10.67 -3.09
C LEU A 22 8.14 -11.31 -3.02
N LEU A 23 9.16 -10.58 -2.56
CA LEU A 23 10.53 -11.07 -2.47
C LEU A 23 10.65 -12.30 -1.55
N ASP A 24 10.02 -12.23 -0.36
CA ASP A 24 10.20 -13.26 0.66
C ASP A 24 9.30 -14.48 0.45
N ARG A 25 8.14 -14.32 -0.23
CA ARG A 25 7.12 -15.38 -0.34
C ARG A 25 6.77 -15.81 -1.75
N HIS A 26 6.98 -14.94 -2.75
CA HIS A 26 6.59 -15.16 -4.14
C HIS A 26 7.66 -14.63 -5.13
N PRO A 27 8.95 -14.99 -4.96
CA PRO A 27 10.04 -14.41 -5.75
C PRO A 27 9.91 -14.69 -7.25
N GLU A 28 9.21 -15.75 -7.66
CA GLU A 28 8.87 -16.05 -9.04
C GLU A 28 8.09 -14.92 -9.72
N VAL A 29 7.17 -14.30 -8.98
CA VAL A 29 6.29 -13.24 -9.49
C VAL A 29 7.10 -12.00 -9.88
N LEU A 30 8.21 -11.72 -9.18
CA LEU A 30 9.09 -10.60 -9.49
C LEU A 30 9.69 -10.68 -10.89
N GLY A 31 9.89 -11.89 -11.42
CA GLY A 31 10.35 -12.12 -12.80
C GLY A 31 9.22 -12.09 -13.83
N GLU A 32 7.98 -12.33 -13.42
CA GLU A 32 6.82 -12.42 -14.32
C GLU A 32 6.16 -11.06 -14.59
N VAL A 33 6.18 -10.17 -13.61
CA VAL A 33 5.53 -8.85 -13.71
C VAL A 33 6.43 -7.79 -14.34
N GLU A 34 5.83 -6.84 -15.03
CA GLU A 34 6.45 -5.58 -15.43
C GLU A 34 6.41 -4.60 -14.26
N TRP A 35 7.56 -4.05 -13.87
CA TRP A 35 7.69 -3.13 -12.74
C TRP A 35 7.66 -1.68 -13.25
N ILE A 36 6.59 -0.96 -12.92
CA ILE A 36 6.35 0.39 -13.44
C ILE A 36 6.41 1.39 -12.27
N PRO A 37 7.34 2.36 -12.29
CA PRO A 37 7.43 3.35 -11.24
C PRO A 37 6.26 4.32 -11.34
N PHE A 38 5.75 4.73 -10.20
CA PHE A 38 4.71 5.72 -10.03
C PHE A 38 5.17 6.75 -8.99
N TRP A 39 4.98 8.03 -9.29
CA TRP A 39 5.23 9.12 -8.35
C TRP A 39 4.28 10.28 -8.64
N GLU A 40 4.26 11.22 -7.72
CA GLU A 40 3.52 12.48 -7.88
C GLU A 40 4.36 13.40 -8.77
N PRO A 41 3.91 13.73 -9.99
CA PRO A 41 4.73 14.44 -10.97
C PRO A 41 4.98 15.90 -10.57
N ASP A 42 6.16 16.39 -10.94
CA ASP A 42 6.47 17.83 -10.99
C ASP A 42 5.55 18.58 -11.98
N GLU A 43 5.66 19.91 -12.00
CA GLU A 43 4.87 20.78 -12.88
C GLU A 43 5.10 20.46 -14.36
N ASP A 44 6.32 20.04 -14.74
CA ASP A 44 6.68 19.71 -16.12
C ASP A 44 6.02 18.41 -16.59
N PHE A 45 6.09 17.34 -15.79
CA PHE A 45 5.39 16.09 -16.08
C PHE A 45 3.88 16.29 -16.08
N THR A 46 3.35 17.08 -15.14
CA THR A 46 1.92 17.42 -15.09
C THR A 46 1.47 18.10 -16.38
N ARG A 47 2.23 19.09 -16.87
CA ARG A 47 1.96 19.75 -18.15
C ARG A 47 2.02 18.77 -19.34
N LEU A 48 3.03 17.91 -19.38
CA LEU A 48 3.21 16.92 -20.46
C LEU A 48 2.12 15.84 -20.49
N LEU A 49 1.55 15.48 -19.33
CA LEU A 49 0.40 14.57 -19.25
C LEU A 49 -0.87 15.26 -19.77
N ALA A 50 -1.09 16.52 -19.39
CA ALA A 50 -2.25 17.30 -19.85
C ALA A 50 -2.25 17.51 -21.39
N GLU A 51 -1.08 17.55 -22.04
CA GLU A 51 -0.97 17.61 -23.50
C GLU A 51 -1.59 16.38 -24.22
N THR A 52 -1.80 15.27 -23.51
CA THR A 52 -2.46 14.05 -24.02
C THR A 52 -3.78 13.73 -23.33
N ASP A 53 -4.41 14.71 -22.68
CA ASP A 53 -5.64 14.54 -21.90
C ASP A 53 -5.51 13.45 -20.80
N ASP A 54 -4.28 13.17 -20.36
CA ASP A 54 -3.99 12.28 -19.24
C ASP A 54 -3.95 13.08 -17.94
N GLU A 55 -4.68 12.61 -16.93
CA GLU A 55 -4.64 13.18 -15.58
C GLU A 55 -4.52 12.05 -14.56
N LEU A 56 -3.54 12.14 -13.67
CA LEU A 56 -3.39 11.18 -12.59
C LEU A 56 -4.47 11.44 -11.53
N PRO A 57 -5.28 10.44 -11.12
CA PRO A 57 -6.31 10.59 -10.10
C PRO A 57 -5.71 10.63 -8.67
N TYR A 58 -4.60 11.36 -8.51
CA TYR A 58 -3.91 11.50 -7.23
C TYR A 58 -4.56 12.61 -6.40
N VAL A 59 -4.82 12.29 -5.12
CA VAL A 59 -5.32 13.25 -4.15
C VAL A 59 -4.36 13.32 -2.98
N PRO A 60 -3.81 14.50 -2.65
CA PRO A 60 -2.97 14.67 -1.46
C PRO A 60 -3.66 14.15 -0.20
N MET A 61 -2.92 13.41 0.60
CA MET A 61 -3.48 12.83 1.82
C MET A 61 -3.69 13.89 2.90
N SER A 62 -4.80 13.79 3.64
CA SER A 62 -4.99 14.60 4.84
C SER A 62 -3.95 14.25 5.92
N ARG A 63 -3.71 15.18 6.85
CA ARG A 63 -2.85 14.95 8.01
C ARG A 63 -3.30 13.74 8.83
N ALA A 64 -4.61 13.62 9.06
CA ALA A 64 -5.19 12.50 9.82
C ALA A 64 -4.92 11.15 9.13
N LYS A 65 -5.14 11.06 7.81
CA LYS A 65 -4.85 9.86 7.02
C LYS A 65 -3.36 9.51 7.07
N SER A 66 -2.49 10.52 6.94
CA SER A 66 -1.03 10.33 7.01
C SER A 66 -0.59 9.76 8.36
N LEU A 67 -1.10 10.30 9.48
CA LEU A 67 -0.80 9.80 10.83
C LEU A 67 -1.29 8.35 11.05
N TYR A 68 -2.47 8.01 10.52
CA TYR A 68 -2.97 6.64 10.56
C TYR A 68 -2.04 5.67 9.80
N ILE A 69 -1.62 6.04 8.59
CA ILE A 69 -0.72 5.22 7.77
C ILE A 69 0.59 4.93 8.50
N LEU A 70 1.17 5.90 9.21
CA LEU A 70 2.39 5.67 10.00
C LEU A 70 2.19 4.59 11.08
N GLN A 71 1.04 4.59 11.76
CA GLN A 71 0.72 3.57 12.76
C GLN A 71 0.48 2.21 12.11
N ASP A 72 -0.19 2.21 10.96
CA ASP A 72 -0.54 0.99 10.24
C ASP A 72 0.67 0.29 9.65
N VAL A 73 1.52 1.04 8.95
CA VAL A 73 2.81 0.56 8.43
C VAL A 73 3.67 0.02 9.56
N ARG A 74 3.66 0.64 10.75
CA ARG A 74 4.39 0.10 11.91
C ARG A 74 3.89 -1.29 12.33
N ARG A 75 2.57 -1.51 12.36
CA ARG A 75 1.99 -2.82 12.68
C ARG A 75 2.36 -3.86 11.64
N LEU A 76 2.16 -3.53 10.36
CA LEU A 76 2.45 -4.43 9.24
C LEU A 76 3.95 -4.75 9.10
N ALA A 77 4.82 -3.78 9.37
CA ALA A 77 6.27 -4.01 9.40
C ALA A 77 6.65 -4.95 10.56
N ALA A 78 6.06 -4.78 11.75
CA ALA A 78 6.32 -5.65 12.89
C ALA A 78 5.91 -7.11 12.62
N GLU A 79 4.78 -7.34 11.95
CA GLU A 79 4.34 -8.68 11.50
C GLU A 79 5.36 -9.35 10.57
N ARG A 80 6.15 -8.56 9.85
CA ARG A 80 7.21 -9.01 8.91
C ARG A 80 8.61 -8.98 9.52
N ALA A 81 8.73 -8.75 10.84
CA ALA A 81 10.01 -8.54 11.53
C ALA A 81 10.88 -7.42 10.92
N LEU A 82 10.26 -6.43 10.29
CA LEU A 82 10.92 -5.26 9.72
C LEU A 82 10.94 -4.12 10.73
N ARG A 83 12.00 -3.30 10.70
CA ARG A 83 12.15 -2.10 11.55
C ARG A 83 12.17 -0.85 10.69
N PRO A 84 11.03 -0.15 10.54
CA PRO A 84 10.97 1.02 9.68
C PRO A 84 11.70 2.21 10.31
N ALA A 85 12.56 2.85 9.53
CA ALA A 85 12.98 4.23 9.71
C ALA A 85 11.91 5.15 9.09
N TRP A 86 11.63 6.28 9.76
CA TRP A 86 10.67 7.27 9.28
C TRP A 86 11.41 8.43 8.62
N PRO A 87 11.55 8.43 7.29
CA PRO A 87 12.23 9.49 6.59
C PRO A 87 11.42 10.80 6.63
N VAL A 88 12.12 11.92 6.52
CA VAL A 88 11.53 13.26 6.55
C VAL A 88 11.74 13.93 5.20
N ASP A 89 10.66 14.11 4.45
CA ASP A 89 10.69 14.79 3.16
C ASP A 89 10.58 16.30 3.37
N ARG A 90 11.70 17.03 3.30
CA ARG A 90 11.70 18.50 3.43
C ARG A 90 11.37 19.20 2.12
N ALA A 91 11.95 18.71 1.03
CA ALA A 91 11.75 19.23 -0.33
C ALA A 91 11.73 18.03 -1.30
N PRO A 92 10.61 17.28 -1.33
CA PRO A 92 10.54 16.04 -2.10
C PRO A 92 10.68 16.31 -3.60
N HIS A 93 11.52 15.52 -4.27
CA HIS A 93 11.70 15.50 -5.73
C HIS A 93 11.85 14.04 -6.16
N TRP A 94 10.71 13.38 -6.33
CA TRP A 94 10.65 11.92 -6.46
C TRP A 94 11.11 11.41 -7.82
N GLU A 95 11.13 12.27 -8.83
CA GLU A 95 11.73 12.03 -10.14
C GLU A 95 13.17 11.52 -10.00
N VAL A 96 13.94 12.04 -9.03
CA VAL A 96 15.35 11.66 -8.82
C VAL A 96 15.52 10.15 -8.70
N ALA A 97 14.81 9.52 -7.76
CA ALA A 97 14.93 8.08 -7.58
C ALA A 97 14.11 7.26 -8.59
N HIS A 98 12.95 7.73 -9.04
CA HIS A 98 12.11 6.96 -9.96
C HIS A 98 12.68 6.95 -11.40
N LEU A 99 13.30 8.04 -11.86
CA LEU A 99 14.01 8.06 -13.14
C LEU A 99 15.35 7.31 -13.05
N ALA A 100 16.05 7.37 -11.92
CA ALA A 100 17.24 6.54 -11.69
C ALA A 100 16.92 5.03 -11.78
N TYR A 101 15.77 4.60 -11.25
CA TYR A 101 15.28 3.23 -11.45
C TYR A 101 15.18 2.86 -12.93
N LEU A 102 14.66 3.75 -13.78
CA LEU A 102 14.54 3.47 -15.22
C LEU A 102 15.91 3.30 -15.90
N VAL A 103 16.94 4.05 -15.45
CA VAL A 103 18.33 3.92 -15.91
C VAL A 103 18.96 2.61 -15.42
N ALA A 104 18.70 2.21 -14.17
CA ALA A 104 19.16 0.95 -13.62
C ALA A 104 18.50 -0.25 -14.32
N ALA A 105 17.20 -0.15 -14.64
CA ALA A 105 16.46 -1.18 -15.36
C ALA A 105 17.02 -1.44 -16.77
N GLU A 106 17.55 -0.43 -17.46
CA GLU A 106 18.23 -0.60 -18.76
C GLU A 106 19.57 -1.33 -18.68
N ARG A 107 20.09 -1.51 -17.47
CA ARG A 107 21.34 -2.20 -17.18
C ARG A 107 21.11 -3.51 -16.44
N ASP A 108 19.88 -4.03 -16.53
CA ASP A 108 19.45 -5.24 -15.82
C ASP A 108 19.64 -5.16 -14.28
N ALA A 109 19.73 -3.94 -13.75
CA ALA A 109 19.96 -3.65 -12.33
C ALA A 109 18.72 -3.06 -11.62
N GLY A 110 17.56 -3.06 -12.28
CA GLY A 110 16.30 -2.54 -11.74
C GLY A 110 15.90 -3.16 -10.40
N PRO A 111 15.85 -4.50 -10.27
CA PRO A 111 15.54 -5.16 -9.00
C PRO A 111 16.54 -4.83 -7.88
N ALA A 112 17.84 -4.82 -8.21
CA ALA A 112 18.90 -4.47 -7.24
C ALA A 112 18.78 -3.01 -6.77
N PHE A 113 18.45 -2.10 -7.69
CA PHE A 113 18.20 -0.69 -7.35
C PHE A 113 17.00 -0.52 -6.44
N VAL A 114 15.87 -1.18 -6.73
CA VAL A 114 14.67 -1.09 -5.89
C VAL A 114 14.90 -1.68 -4.50
N ASP A 115 15.60 -2.82 -4.42
CA ASP A 115 15.99 -3.42 -3.13
C ASP A 115 16.80 -2.44 -2.27
N GLU A 116 17.84 -1.85 -2.85
CA GLU A 116 18.73 -0.94 -2.14
C GLU A 116 18.06 0.41 -1.84
N ALA A 117 17.24 0.94 -2.75
CA ALA A 117 16.47 2.17 -2.54
C ALA A 117 15.41 2.01 -1.44
N TYR A 118 14.71 0.87 -1.37
CA TYR A 118 13.77 0.62 -0.29
C TYR A 118 14.47 0.46 1.05
N ARG A 119 15.64 -0.21 1.12
CA ARG A 119 16.43 -0.24 2.36
C ARG A 119 16.89 1.16 2.76
N ALA A 120 17.41 1.95 1.82
CA ALA A 120 17.79 3.34 2.04
C ALA A 120 16.65 4.13 2.67
N ARG A 121 15.49 4.08 2.03
CA ARG A 121 14.33 4.87 2.42
C ARG A 121 13.69 4.42 3.73
N TRP A 122 13.40 3.13 3.84
CA TRP A 122 12.51 2.60 4.88
C TRP A 122 13.23 1.89 6.00
N GLU A 123 14.52 1.56 5.87
CA GLU A 123 15.28 0.92 6.94
C GLU A 123 16.36 1.86 7.49
N ARG A 124 16.89 2.77 6.67
CA ARG A 124 17.91 3.76 7.08
C ARG A 124 17.37 5.19 7.21
N GLY A 125 16.28 5.51 6.51
CA GLY A 125 15.67 6.84 6.56
C GLY A 125 16.36 7.85 5.64
N ASP A 126 17.10 7.37 4.64
CA ASP A 126 17.82 8.18 3.66
C ASP A 126 16.85 8.96 2.76
N ASP A 127 17.28 10.14 2.29
CA ASP A 127 16.51 10.98 1.37
C ASP A 127 16.76 10.57 -0.09
N LEU A 128 15.75 9.96 -0.72
CA LEU A 128 15.79 9.56 -2.13
C LEU A 128 15.50 10.71 -3.11
N SER A 129 15.20 11.90 -2.61
CA SER A 129 15.10 13.12 -3.43
C SER A 129 16.47 13.77 -3.66
N ASP A 130 17.51 13.34 -2.93
CA ASP A 130 18.87 13.81 -3.10
C ASP A 130 19.62 12.98 -4.17
N PRO A 131 20.10 13.61 -5.26
CA PRO A 131 20.94 12.94 -6.24
C PRO A 131 22.22 12.32 -5.64
N GLY A 132 22.76 12.90 -4.56
CA GLY A 132 23.91 12.35 -3.84
C GLY A 132 23.63 10.99 -3.22
N THR A 133 22.49 10.85 -2.53
CA THR A 133 21.98 9.55 -2.05
C THR A 133 21.86 8.56 -3.20
N VAL A 134 21.20 8.93 -4.30
CA VAL A 134 20.98 8.02 -5.45
C VAL A 134 22.28 7.58 -6.11
N ALA A 135 23.28 8.48 -6.22
CA ALA A 135 24.61 8.11 -6.70
C ALA A 135 25.23 7.01 -5.81
N ALA A 136 25.18 7.19 -4.49
CA ALA A 136 25.71 6.20 -3.55
C ALA A 136 24.96 4.86 -3.60
N LEU A 137 23.67 4.83 -3.97
CA LEU A 137 22.96 3.57 -4.21
C LEU A 137 23.48 2.88 -5.49
N GLY A 138 23.71 3.64 -6.56
CA GLY A 138 24.29 3.14 -7.81
C GLY A 138 25.63 2.44 -7.57
N ASP A 139 26.55 3.11 -6.88
CA ASP A 139 27.88 2.58 -6.60
C ASP A 139 27.82 1.27 -5.81
N ARG A 140 26.88 1.14 -4.85
CA ARG A 140 26.68 -0.10 -4.06
C ARG A 140 26.21 -1.27 -4.91
N ILE A 141 25.39 -1.01 -5.93
CA ILE A 141 24.85 -2.06 -6.81
C ILE A 141 25.71 -2.28 -8.07
N GLY A 142 26.87 -1.62 -8.17
CA GLY A 142 27.80 -1.76 -9.29
C GLY A 142 27.37 -1.04 -10.57
N VAL A 143 26.48 -0.05 -10.46
CA VAL A 143 26.08 0.84 -11.56
C VAL A 143 26.73 2.20 -11.34
N ASP A 144 27.13 2.89 -12.41
CA ASP A 144 27.67 4.25 -12.31
C ASP A 144 26.70 5.18 -11.56
N GLY A 145 27.06 5.57 -10.34
CA GLY A 145 26.24 6.42 -9.50
C GLY A 145 25.98 7.81 -10.10
N ALA A 146 26.97 8.39 -10.78
CA ALA A 146 26.81 9.70 -11.41
C ALA A 146 25.77 9.65 -12.54
N LEU A 147 25.73 8.53 -13.27
CA LEU A 147 24.72 8.29 -14.28
C LEU A 147 23.31 8.19 -13.68
N LEU A 148 23.14 7.44 -12.57
CA LEU A 148 21.83 7.33 -11.91
C LEU A 148 21.36 8.68 -11.37
N ALA A 149 22.25 9.41 -10.69
CA ALA A 149 21.96 10.75 -10.16
C ALA A 149 21.61 11.77 -11.26
N GLY A 150 22.20 11.63 -12.45
CA GLY A 150 21.93 12.48 -13.61
C GLY A 150 20.65 12.14 -14.39
N ALA A 151 19.90 11.09 -14.02
CA ALA A 151 18.75 10.60 -14.77
C ALA A 151 17.67 11.66 -15.04
N VAL A 152 17.48 12.59 -14.09
CA VAL A 152 16.51 13.70 -14.20
C VAL A 152 16.81 14.68 -15.33
N HIS A 153 18.05 14.72 -15.83
CA HIS A 153 18.48 15.60 -16.91
C HIS A 153 18.49 14.90 -18.28
N ASP A 154 18.36 13.57 -18.32
CA ASP A 154 18.28 12.81 -19.57
C ASP A 154 16.86 12.89 -20.14
N ARG A 155 16.70 13.62 -21.25
CA ARG A 155 15.42 13.78 -21.96
C ARG A 155 14.78 12.46 -22.38
N ARG A 156 15.58 11.45 -22.72
CA ARG A 156 15.10 10.13 -23.14
C ARG A 156 14.54 9.36 -21.95
N ILE A 157 15.20 9.45 -20.79
CA ILE A 157 14.70 8.87 -19.54
C ILE A 157 13.44 9.60 -19.06
N ARG A 158 13.41 10.94 -19.09
CA ARG A 158 12.19 11.70 -18.77
C ARG A 158 11.01 11.28 -19.65
N ARG A 159 11.23 11.06 -20.96
CA ARG A 159 10.17 10.53 -21.84
C ARG A 159 9.69 9.15 -21.41
N ARG A 160 10.59 8.22 -21.07
CA ARG A 160 10.20 6.91 -20.52
C ARG A 160 9.41 7.05 -19.22
N GLY A 161 9.79 7.99 -18.35
CA GLY A 161 9.05 8.32 -17.14
C GLY A 161 7.62 8.79 -17.44
N LEU A 162 7.45 9.62 -18.47
CA LEU A 162 6.14 10.08 -18.91
C LEU A 162 5.29 8.90 -19.40
N ASP A 163 5.88 7.99 -20.16
CA ASP A 163 5.20 6.77 -20.64
C ASP A 163 4.76 5.86 -19.48
N CYS A 164 5.54 5.79 -18.39
CA CYS A 164 5.14 5.08 -17.17
C CYS A 164 3.91 5.73 -16.50
N LEU A 165 3.90 7.06 -16.36
CA LEU A 165 2.77 7.78 -15.77
C LEU A 165 1.51 7.69 -16.66
N ARG A 166 1.65 7.76 -17.98
CA ARG A 166 0.55 7.51 -18.92
C ARG A 166 -0.02 6.10 -18.81
N SER A 167 0.85 5.11 -18.64
CA SER A 167 0.41 3.73 -18.40
C SER A 167 -0.39 3.63 -17.10
N ALA A 168 0.04 4.35 -16.05
CA ALA A 168 -0.69 4.45 -14.79
C ALA A 168 -2.08 5.13 -14.96
N CYS A 169 -2.18 6.20 -15.77
CA CYS A 169 -3.47 6.79 -16.14
C CYS A 169 -4.39 5.78 -16.85
N ALA A 170 -3.86 5.12 -17.89
CA ALA A 170 -4.62 4.15 -18.68
C ALA A 170 -5.11 2.94 -17.87
N ASP A 171 -4.32 2.47 -16.91
CA ASP A 171 -4.67 1.36 -16.03
C ASP A 171 -5.54 1.80 -14.82
N GLY A 172 -5.80 3.11 -14.65
CA GLY A 172 -6.64 3.66 -13.59
C GLY A 172 -5.97 3.64 -12.21
N VAL A 173 -4.65 3.83 -12.17
CA VAL A 173 -3.86 3.82 -10.93
C VAL A 173 -4.07 5.12 -10.16
N PHE A 174 -4.72 5.02 -9.00
CA PHE A 174 -4.97 6.13 -8.07
C PHE A 174 -4.12 6.06 -6.79
N GLY A 175 -3.28 5.03 -6.67
CA GLY A 175 -2.40 4.81 -5.54
C GLY A 175 -1.63 3.52 -5.69
N VAL A 176 -0.58 3.35 -4.89
CA VAL A 176 0.35 2.21 -4.99
C VAL A 176 0.61 1.56 -3.63
N PRO A 177 0.85 0.23 -3.58
CA PRO A 177 1.09 -0.67 -4.70
C PRO A 177 -0.20 -1.02 -5.46
N TYR A 178 -0.09 -1.16 -6.78
CA TYR A 178 -1.22 -1.49 -7.66
C TYR A 178 -0.77 -2.57 -8.65
N PHE A 179 -1.58 -3.59 -8.85
CA PHE A 179 -1.28 -4.70 -9.74
C PHE A 179 -2.38 -4.86 -10.78
N VAL A 180 -1.99 -5.24 -12.00
CA VAL A 180 -2.89 -5.45 -13.13
C VAL A 180 -2.56 -6.79 -13.79
N THR A 181 -3.56 -7.63 -14.01
CA THR A 181 -3.45 -8.84 -14.83
C THR A 181 -4.71 -9.01 -15.68
N GLY A 182 -4.56 -9.00 -17.00
CA GLY A 182 -5.70 -8.98 -17.92
C GLY A 182 -6.62 -7.79 -17.67
N HIS A 183 -7.86 -8.06 -17.23
CA HIS A 183 -8.84 -7.04 -16.84
C HIS A 183 -9.00 -6.88 -15.32
N ASP A 184 -8.23 -7.62 -14.53
CA ASP A 184 -8.33 -7.55 -13.08
C ASP A 184 -7.31 -6.56 -12.51
N ARG A 185 -7.76 -5.82 -11.49
CA ARG A 185 -6.97 -4.80 -10.79
C ARG A 185 -6.96 -5.09 -9.29
N TYR A 186 -5.80 -4.87 -8.68
CA TYR A 186 -5.55 -5.16 -7.26
C TYR A 186 -4.79 -4.00 -6.64
N TRP A 187 -5.38 -3.32 -5.66
CA TRP A 187 -4.75 -2.19 -5.00
C TRP A 187 -4.52 -2.47 -3.52
N GLY A 188 -3.33 -2.14 -3.03
CA GLY A 188 -2.94 -2.30 -1.64
C GLY A 188 -2.11 -3.55 -1.36
N VAL A 189 -1.33 -3.50 -0.29
CA VAL A 189 -0.46 -4.62 0.16
C VAL A 189 -1.29 -5.86 0.55
N ASP A 190 -2.52 -5.66 1.02
CA ASP A 190 -3.49 -6.69 1.35
C ASP A 190 -4.04 -7.43 0.12
N ARG A 191 -3.77 -6.93 -1.10
CA ARG A 191 -4.15 -7.58 -2.36
C ARG A 191 -3.01 -8.33 -3.06
N VAL A 192 -1.80 -8.36 -2.49
CA VAL A 192 -0.68 -9.16 -3.03
C VAL A 192 -1.08 -10.63 -3.17
N ARG A 193 -1.63 -11.26 -2.12
CA ARG A 193 -2.00 -12.68 -2.17
C ARG A 193 -3.07 -12.99 -3.23
N PRO A 194 -4.20 -12.26 -3.31
CA PRO A 194 -5.17 -12.42 -4.40
C PRO A 194 -4.57 -12.23 -5.80
N PHE A 195 -3.67 -11.25 -5.98
CA PHE A 195 -3.00 -11.03 -7.26
C PHE A 195 -2.13 -12.23 -7.65
N VAL A 196 -1.29 -12.73 -6.74
CA VAL A 196 -0.45 -13.93 -7.00
C VAL A 196 -1.30 -15.14 -7.35
N ALA A 197 -2.42 -15.36 -6.65
CA ALA A 197 -3.35 -16.45 -6.96
C ALA A 197 -3.97 -16.32 -8.38
N ALA A 198 -4.17 -15.10 -8.88
CA ALA A 198 -4.67 -14.87 -10.22
C ALA A 198 -3.63 -15.09 -11.33
N LEU A 199 -2.32 -14.95 -11.02
CA LEU A 199 -1.23 -15.29 -11.94
C LEU A 199 -1.07 -16.80 -12.12
N HIS A 200 -1.30 -17.55 -11.04
CA HIS A 200 -1.20 -18.99 -11.00
C HIS A 200 -2.55 -19.61 -10.64
N PRO A 201 -3.57 -19.52 -11.51
CA PRO A 201 -4.87 -20.11 -11.24
C PRO A 201 -4.68 -21.63 -11.15
N SER A 202 -4.61 -22.15 -9.93
CA SER A 202 -4.77 -23.58 -9.71
C SER A 202 -6.12 -23.95 -10.26
N THR A 203 -6.15 -24.91 -11.20
CA THR A 203 -7.40 -25.47 -11.72
C THR A 203 -8.30 -25.79 -10.52
N PRO A 204 -9.53 -25.23 -10.44
CA PRO A 204 -10.38 -25.54 -9.32
C PRO A 204 -10.56 -27.06 -9.27
N ALA A 205 -10.21 -27.65 -8.12
CA ALA A 205 -10.64 -29.01 -7.82
C ALA A 205 -12.16 -29.03 -8.00
N LYS A 206 -12.62 -29.99 -8.82
CA LYS A 206 -14.03 -30.27 -9.11
C LYS A 206 -14.85 -30.06 -7.83
N PRO A 207 -15.96 -29.30 -7.85
CA PRO A 207 -16.70 -29.01 -6.63
C PRO A 207 -17.05 -30.32 -5.96
N GLU A 208 -16.49 -30.54 -4.77
CA GLU A 208 -16.90 -31.65 -3.93
C GLU A 208 -18.38 -31.44 -3.66
N THR A 209 -19.18 -32.35 -4.20
CA THR A 209 -20.61 -32.47 -3.95
C THR A 209 -20.82 -32.49 -2.44
N SER A 210 -21.28 -31.37 -1.89
CA SER A 210 -21.73 -31.29 -0.52
C SER A 210 -22.89 -32.28 -0.35
N PRO A 211 -22.89 -33.14 0.70
CA PRO A 211 -24.01 -34.01 0.95
C PRO A 211 -25.25 -33.19 1.26
N GLU A 212 -26.37 -33.64 0.70
CA GLU A 212 -27.72 -33.15 0.83
C GLU A 212 -28.09 -32.80 2.29
N PRO A 213 -28.79 -31.69 2.56
CA PRO A 213 -29.10 -31.30 3.93
C PRO A 213 -30.05 -32.33 4.56
N ALA A 214 -29.62 -32.92 5.66
CA ALA A 214 -30.44 -33.80 6.48
C ALA A 214 -31.76 -33.11 6.87
N THR A 215 -32.85 -33.83 6.69
CA THR A 215 -34.21 -33.48 7.05
C THR A 215 -34.30 -32.99 8.50
N ARG A 216 -34.87 -31.79 8.67
CA ARG A 216 -35.17 -31.18 9.96
C ARG A 216 -36.30 -31.96 10.64
N PRO A 217 -36.17 -32.41 11.91
CA PRO A 217 -37.30 -32.97 12.63
C PRO A 217 -38.35 -31.90 12.95
N GLU A 218 -39.60 -32.32 12.93
CA GLU A 218 -40.82 -31.54 13.05
C GLU A 218 -40.92 -30.72 14.36
N GLN A 219 -41.70 -29.66 14.26
CA GLN A 219 -41.93 -28.64 15.28
C GLN A 219 -42.57 -29.23 16.54
N GLY A 220 -41.91 -29.05 17.68
CA GLY A 220 -42.51 -29.22 19.01
C GLY A 220 -43.53 -28.11 19.30
N THR A 221 -44.75 -28.54 19.62
CA THR A 221 -45.91 -27.79 20.08
C THR A 221 -45.58 -26.69 21.11
N ARG A 222 -46.10 -25.47 20.89
CA ARG A 222 -46.10 -24.38 21.89
C ARG A 222 -47.02 -24.72 23.07
N PRO A 223 -46.62 -24.48 24.34
CA PRO A 223 -47.56 -24.42 25.44
C PRO A 223 -48.21 -23.02 25.57
N ASP A 224 -49.43 -23.07 26.11
CA ASP A 224 -50.45 -22.03 26.31
C ASP A 224 -49.98 -20.81 27.14
N PRO A 225 -50.47 -19.57 26.91
CA PRO A 225 -50.10 -18.39 27.66
C PRO A 225 -51.07 -18.16 28.83
N ASP A 226 -51.09 -19.04 29.82
CA ASP A 226 -51.78 -18.78 31.08
C ASP A 226 -51.09 -19.50 32.23
N THR A 227 -50.03 -18.89 32.77
CA THR A 227 -49.50 -19.26 34.08
C THR A 227 -49.06 -17.98 34.80
N LYS A 228 -49.76 -17.70 35.90
CA LYS A 228 -49.59 -16.55 36.79
C LYS A 228 -48.41 -16.80 37.74
N PRO A 229 -47.56 -15.81 38.06
CA PRO A 229 -46.54 -15.97 39.10
C PRO A 229 -47.12 -15.63 40.49
N GLU A 230 -46.80 -16.44 41.49
CA GLU A 230 -46.98 -16.14 42.92
C GLU A 230 -45.79 -15.34 43.50
N PRO A 231 -45.98 -14.59 44.61
CA PRO A 231 -45.04 -13.56 45.05
C PRO A 231 -44.01 -14.11 46.04
N ASP A 232 -42.78 -13.59 45.98
CA ASP A 232 -41.81 -13.78 47.06
C ASP A 232 -41.47 -12.44 47.74
N THR A 233 -41.27 -12.55 49.04
CA THR A 233 -41.43 -11.53 50.07
C THR A 233 -40.06 -11.16 50.63
N GLY A 234 -39.81 -9.86 50.82
CA GLY A 234 -38.99 -9.37 51.94
C GLY A 234 -37.58 -8.87 51.61
N ALA A 235 -37.42 -7.55 51.65
CA ALA A 235 -36.76 -6.81 52.75
C ALA A 235 -35.97 -5.59 52.21
N ALA A 236 -36.43 -4.42 52.62
CA ALA A 236 -35.82 -3.13 52.36
C ALA A 236 -34.72 -2.80 53.38
N VAL A 237 -33.64 -2.17 52.93
CA VAL A 237 -32.88 -1.19 53.74
C VAL A 237 -32.49 -0.01 52.85
N LEU A 238 -32.98 1.17 53.26
CA LEU A 238 -32.67 2.51 52.76
C LEU A 238 -31.47 3.06 53.55
N VAL A 239 -30.47 3.64 52.88
CA VAL A 239 -29.73 4.80 53.43
C VAL A 239 -29.36 5.79 52.31
N ALA A 240 -29.97 6.97 52.48
CA ALA A 240 -29.67 8.34 52.08
C ALA A 240 -28.51 8.72 51.13
N ALA A 241 -28.85 9.67 50.26
CA ALA A 241 -28.00 10.50 49.42
C ALA A 241 -27.35 11.68 50.17
N ALA A 242 -26.28 12.23 49.61
CA ALA A 242 -25.91 13.65 49.74
C ALA A 242 -25.20 14.15 48.46
N ALA A 243 -25.72 15.25 47.92
CA ALA A 243 -25.19 16.07 46.81
C ALA A 243 -23.93 16.85 47.24
N GLY A 244 -22.88 17.01 46.42
CA GLY A 244 -22.70 18.03 45.35
C GLY A 244 -21.55 18.99 45.76
N PRO A 245 -21.10 19.98 44.95
CA PRO A 245 -21.10 20.14 43.49
C PRO A 245 -19.73 20.66 42.92
N ASP A 246 -19.77 21.05 41.64
CA ASP A 246 -18.98 22.10 40.96
C ASP A 246 -17.70 21.81 40.14
N ALA A 247 -17.93 21.83 38.82
CA ALA A 247 -17.46 22.80 37.82
C ALA A 247 -15.95 23.03 37.58
N GLY A 248 -15.56 22.85 36.30
CA GLY A 248 -14.30 23.34 35.74
C GLY A 248 -14.22 23.17 34.22
N HIS A 249 -14.83 24.10 33.49
CA HIS A 249 -14.64 24.35 32.06
C HIS A 249 -13.37 25.21 31.85
N ALA A 250 -12.52 24.85 30.90
CA ALA A 250 -11.61 25.70 30.08
C ALA A 250 -10.61 24.76 29.38
N GLY A 251 -10.23 24.87 28.12
CA GLY A 251 -10.36 25.90 27.10
C GLY A 251 -9.35 25.53 26.01
N GLY A 252 -9.70 25.74 24.74
CA GLY A 252 -8.78 25.54 23.61
C GLY A 252 -7.67 26.59 23.56
N CYS A 253 -6.68 26.34 22.69
CA CYS A 253 -6.03 27.28 21.75
C CYS A 253 -4.70 26.68 21.26
N GLY A 254 -4.40 26.90 19.97
CA GLY A 254 -3.11 26.61 19.34
C GLY A 254 -3.26 25.98 17.96
#